data_AF-A0A0D0C3X7-F1
#
_entry.id   AF-A0A0D0C3X7-F1
#
_cell.length_a   1.000
_cell.length_b   1.000
_cell.length_c   1.000
_cell.angle_alpha   90.00
_cell.angle_beta   90.00
_cell.angle_gamma   90.00
#
_symmetry.space_group_name_H-M   'P 1'
#
loop_
_entity.id
_entity.type
_entity.pdbx_description
1 polymer ?
#
loop_
_entity_poly.entity_id
_entity_poly.type
_entity_poly.pdbx_seq_one_letter_code
_entity_poly.pdbx_strand_id
1 'polypeptide(L)'
;RDPCELVCSVLENPNFANNMDIQPYCEFETATDQHQFINFMSTDWAWNQAVNIIAKDPSIHGPMFMPFILGSDKTTVSVATGPNDFYPLYLSVSNIHSNIWHAQNHEGTCFNCSIHLFKHQLFHTSLSGILSSLKPGMTKPKVIQFDDGHFHHVVYGLGPYIADYKGQTLIACIVCLSLRHNLNANSLRHCWEHLEALAKEF
;
A
#
# COMPACT_ATOMS: atom_id res chain seq x y z
N ARG A 1 -6.96 -11.37 12.15
CA ARG A 1 -5.56 -11.55 12.63
C ARG A 1 -4.97 -10.16 12.74
N ASP A 2 -4.14 -9.92 13.75
CA ASP A 2 -3.49 -8.62 13.90
C ASP A 2 -2.42 -8.42 12.80
N PRO A 3 -2.41 -7.29 12.08
CA PRO A 3 -1.41 -7.05 11.04
C PRO A 3 0.03 -7.03 11.56
N CYS A 4 0.28 -6.55 12.78
CA CYS A 4 1.63 -6.52 13.33
C CYS A 4 2.16 -7.93 13.59
N GLU A 5 1.34 -8.80 14.17
CA GLU A 5 1.68 -10.24 14.33
C GLU A 5 1.94 -10.93 12.99
N LEU A 6 1.13 -10.62 11.97
CA LEU A 6 1.31 -11.18 10.63
C LEU A 6 2.65 -10.75 10.02
N VAL A 7 3.01 -9.48 10.17
CA VAL A 7 4.31 -8.97 9.69
C VAL A 7 5.46 -9.66 10.41
N CYS A 8 5.44 -9.77 11.75
CA CYS A 8 6.49 -10.47 12.48
C CYS A 8 6.62 -11.94 12.01
N SER A 9 5.48 -12.63 11.86
CA SER A 9 5.48 -14.02 11.37
C SER A 9 6.04 -14.17 9.95
N VAL A 10 5.90 -13.16 9.09
CA VAL A 10 6.49 -13.18 7.74
C VAL A 10 8.00 -12.96 7.81
N LEU A 11 8.47 -12.04 8.67
CA LEU A 11 9.89 -11.72 8.83
C LEU A 11 10.69 -12.84 9.51
N GLU A 12 10.06 -13.62 10.39
CA GLU A 12 10.66 -14.79 11.04
C GLU A 12 10.68 -16.04 10.14
N ASN A 13 10.06 -15.99 8.95
CA ASN A 13 9.93 -17.16 8.10
C ASN A 13 11.17 -17.36 7.21
N PRO A 14 11.93 -18.46 7.39
CA PRO A 14 13.20 -18.70 6.69
C PRO A 14 13.09 -18.86 5.18
N ASN A 15 11.87 -19.00 4.65
CA ASN A 15 11.65 -19.03 3.20
C ASN A 15 11.97 -17.68 2.53
N PHE A 16 12.02 -16.58 3.30
CA PHE A 16 12.24 -15.23 2.78
C PHE A 16 13.65 -14.68 3.02
N ALA A 17 14.50 -15.36 3.79
CA ALA A 17 15.83 -14.91 4.25
C ALA A 17 16.69 -14.28 3.15
N ASN A 18 16.77 -14.98 2.02
CA ASN A 18 17.65 -14.61 0.92
C ASN A 18 16.95 -13.78 -0.16
N ASN A 19 15.66 -13.48 0.04
CA ASN A 19 14.80 -12.81 -0.94
C ASN A 19 14.22 -11.52 -0.37
N MET A 20 14.99 -10.82 0.47
CA MET A 20 14.55 -9.58 1.10
C MET A 20 15.62 -8.49 1.03
N ASP A 21 15.20 -7.30 0.61
CA ASP A 21 16.06 -6.12 0.54
C ASP A 21 15.96 -5.32 1.84
N ILE A 22 17.10 -5.17 2.55
CA ILE A 22 17.19 -4.43 3.81
C ILE A 22 17.17 -2.91 3.60
N GLN A 23 17.57 -2.44 2.43
CA GLN A 23 17.70 -1.02 2.13
C GLN A 23 17.30 -0.75 0.69
N PRO A 24 16.83 0.46 0.37
CA PRO A 24 16.60 0.83 -1.02
C PRO A 24 17.93 0.89 -1.77
N TYR A 25 17.85 0.58 -3.06
CA TYR A 25 19.01 0.59 -3.95
C TYR A 25 18.60 1.13 -5.32
N CYS A 26 19.58 1.49 -6.14
CA CYS A 26 19.34 1.84 -7.53
C CYS A 26 20.15 0.88 -8.39
N GLU A 27 19.47 0.20 -9.31
CA GLU A 27 20.09 -0.77 -10.21
C GLU A 27 20.06 -0.22 -11.63
N PHE A 28 21.23 -0.07 -12.24
CA PHE A 28 21.35 0.51 -13.58
C PHE A 28 21.79 -0.56 -14.58
N GLU A 29 21.11 -0.61 -15.73
CA GLU A 29 21.50 -1.49 -16.82
C GLU A 29 22.84 -1.02 -17.42
N THR A 30 23.83 -1.90 -17.46
CA THR A 30 25.20 -1.56 -17.88
C THR A 30 25.29 -1.04 -19.32
N ALA A 31 24.38 -1.47 -20.20
CA ALA A 31 24.41 -1.11 -21.62
C ALA A 31 23.79 0.27 -21.91
N THR A 32 22.76 0.66 -21.15
CA THR A 32 21.93 1.83 -21.44
C THR A 32 22.02 2.91 -20.36
N ASP A 33 22.63 2.58 -19.22
CA ASP A 33 22.66 3.39 -17.99
C ASP A 33 21.24 3.77 -17.50
N GLN A 34 20.25 2.94 -17.82
CA GLN A 34 18.86 3.15 -17.42
C GLN A 34 18.56 2.45 -16.09
N HIS A 35 17.81 3.13 -15.24
CA HIS A 35 17.37 2.60 -13.95
C HIS A 35 16.37 1.46 -14.15
N GLN A 36 16.59 0.34 -13.47
CA GLN A 36 15.81 -0.88 -13.54
C GLN A 36 14.94 -1.04 -12.28
N PHE A 37 13.66 -1.30 -12.50
CA PHE A 37 12.67 -1.48 -11.44
C PHE A 37 12.25 -2.95 -11.34
N ILE A 38 13.02 -3.74 -10.60
CA ILE A 38 12.81 -5.20 -10.47
C ILE A 38 12.07 -5.53 -9.16
N ASN A 39 12.62 -5.03 -8.05
CA ASN A 39 12.02 -5.17 -6.72
C ASN A 39 11.50 -3.83 -6.23
N PHE A 40 10.60 -3.85 -5.26
CA PHE A 40 10.01 -2.62 -4.76
C PHE A 40 11.05 -1.67 -4.16
N MET A 41 12.09 -2.22 -3.51
CA MET A 41 13.18 -1.42 -2.92
C MET A 41 14.10 -0.78 -3.96
N SER A 42 14.00 -1.16 -5.25
CA SER A 42 14.68 -0.44 -6.34
C SER A 42 13.90 0.77 -6.86
N THR A 43 12.71 1.04 -6.31
CA THR A 43 11.87 2.16 -6.77
C THR A 43 12.32 3.51 -6.20
N ASP A 44 12.12 4.57 -6.99
CA ASP A 44 12.35 5.95 -6.54
C ASP A 44 11.49 6.29 -5.31
N TRP A 45 10.30 5.70 -5.19
CA TRP A 45 9.44 5.91 -4.03
C TRP A 45 10.10 5.36 -2.75
N ALA A 46 10.62 4.13 -2.77
CA ALA A 46 11.29 3.53 -1.61
C ALA A 46 12.55 4.33 -1.23
N TRP A 47 13.32 4.76 -2.21
CA TRP A 47 14.47 5.64 -2.00
C TRP A 47 14.07 6.96 -1.32
N ASN A 48 13.05 7.63 -1.87
CA ASN A 48 12.58 8.90 -1.33
C ASN A 48 12.07 8.78 0.10
N GLN A 49 11.34 7.71 0.43
CA GLN A 49 10.87 7.49 1.80
C GLN A 49 12.03 7.25 2.76
N ALA A 50 12.90 6.30 2.49
CA ALA A 50 13.96 5.94 3.42
C ALA A 50 15.04 7.05 3.53
N VAL A 51 15.50 7.58 2.40
CA VAL A 51 16.65 8.49 2.35
C VAL A 51 16.24 9.96 2.48
N ASN A 52 15.19 10.37 1.77
CA ASN A 52 14.82 11.79 1.71
C ASN A 52 13.85 12.23 2.80
N ILE A 53 13.16 11.30 3.46
CA ILE A 53 12.20 11.59 4.54
C ILE A 53 12.69 11.01 5.86
N ILE A 54 12.79 9.69 5.98
CA ILE A 54 13.09 9.00 7.25
C ILE A 54 14.50 9.35 7.74
N ALA A 55 15.53 9.23 6.89
CA ALA A 55 16.90 9.48 7.31
C ALA A 55 17.19 10.93 7.74
N LYS A 56 16.31 11.89 7.40
CA LYS A 56 16.43 13.29 7.83
C LYS A 56 15.94 13.52 9.26
N ASP A 57 15.08 12.66 9.78
CA ASP A 57 14.61 12.75 11.16
C ASP A 57 15.64 12.09 12.10
N PRO A 58 16.26 12.86 13.02
CA PRO A 58 17.27 12.32 13.94
C PRO A 58 16.75 11.23 14.86
N SER A 59 15.44 11.19 15.13
CA SER A 59 14.83 10.21 16.03
C SER A 59 14.64 8.82 15.41
N ILE A 60 14.66 8.74 14.08
CA ILE A 60 14.47 7.53 13.29
C ILE A 60 15.60 7.35 12.27
N HIS A 61 16.81 7.81 12.60
CA HIS A 61 17.99 7.65 11.76
C HIS A 61 18.64 6.26 11.94
N GLY A 62 18.91 5.56 10.84
CA GLY A 62 19.52 4.22 10.83
C GLY A 62 18.64 2.95 10.89
N PRO A 63 17.32 2.97 11.17
CA PRO A 63 16.50 1.77 11.08
C PRO A 63 16.23 1.38 9.62
N MET A 64 15.93 0.10 9.42
CA MET A 64 15.42 -0.43 8.16
C MET A 64 14.04 0.15 7.86
N PHE A 65 13.84 0.60 6.62
CA PHE A 65 12.51 0.98 6.14
C PHE A 65 11.76 -0.25 5.63
N MET A 66 10.55 -0.45 6.15
CA MET A 66 9.68 -1.58 5.83
C MET A 66 8.36 -1.07 5.25
N PRO A 67 8.21 -1.03 3.92
CA PRO A 67 6.99 -0.57 3.30
C PRO A 67 5.96 -1.69 3.21
N PHE A 68 4.71 -1.32 3.41
CA PHE A 68 3.56 -2.20 3.28
C PHE A 68 2.75 -1.83 2.05
N ILE A 69 2.66 -2.75 1.10
CA ILE A 69 1.74 -2.60 -0.04
C ILE A 69 0.39 -3.15 0.40
N LEU A 70 -0.64 -2.35 0.20
CA LEU A 70 -2.02 -2.75 0.47
C LEU A 70 -2.71 -3.08 -0.83
N GLY A 71 -3.70 -3.95 -0.78
CA GLY A 71 -4.58 -4.19 -1.91
C GLY A 71 -5.94 -4.66 -1.48
N SER A 72 -6.93 -4.43 -2.31
CA SER A 72 -8.24 -5.06 -2.14
C SER A 72 -8.86 -5.31 -3.50
N ASP A 73 -9.40 -6.51 -3.67
CA ASP A 73 -10.29 -6.83 -4.78
C ASP A 73 -11.72 -6.91 -4.27
N LYS A 74 -12.67 -6.49 -5.10
CA LYS A 74 -14.08 -6.72 -4.81
C LYS A 74 -14.40 -8.16 -5.19
N THR A 75 -14.79 -8.99 -4.22
CA THR A 75 -15.20 -10.37 -4.45
C THR A 75 -16.67 -10.57 -4.07
N THR A 76 -17.47 -11.05 -5.01
CA THR A 76 -18.89 -11.38 -4.75
C THR A 76 -18.97 -12.84 -4.32
N VAL A 77 -19.40 -13.12 -3.09
CA VAL A 77 -19.48 -14.47 -2.54
C VAL A 77 -20.95 -14.89 -2.46
N SER A 78 -21.31 -15.89 -3.25
CA SER A 78 -22.61 -16.58 -3.37
C SER A 78 -23.62 -16.02 -4.40
N VAL A 79 -24.12 -16.94 -5.24
CA VAL A 79 -25.22 -16.74 -6.19
C VAL A 79 -26.58 -17.08 -5.54
N ALA A 80 -26.58 -17.65 -4.33
CA ALA A 80 -27.76 -18.32 -3.77
C ALA A 80 -28.49 -17.57 -2.64
N THR A 81 -27.96 -16.47 -2.09
CA THR A 81 -28.56 -15.82 -0.89
C THR A 81 -28.62 -14.29 -0.96
N GLY A 82 -28.49 -13.72 -2.16
CA GLY A 82 -28.47 -12.27 -2.42
C GLY A 82 -27.06 -11.72 -2.66
N PRO A 83 -26.92 -10.54 -3.28
CA PRO A 83 -25.62 -9.95 -3.58
C PRO A 83 -24.97 -9.42 -2.30
N ASN A 84 -24.10 -10.22 -1.70
CA ASN A 84 -23.21 -9.78 -0.62
C ASN A 84 -21.78 -9.65 -1.17
N ASP A 85 -21.29 -8.42 -1.23
CA ASP A 85 -19.95 -8.11 -1.73
C ASP A 85 -18.97 -8.05 -0.56
N PHE A 86 -17.85 -8.75 -0.68
CA PHE A 86 -16.73 -8.71 0.26
C PHE A 86 -15.57 -7.92 -0.35
N TYR A 87 -14.83 -7.24 0.52
CA TYR A 87 -13.60 -6.51 0.18
C TYR A 87 -12.48 -7.03 1.07
N PRO A 88 -11.87 -8.19 0.74
CA PRO A 88 -10.65 -8.61 1.42
C PRO A 88 -9.57 -7.53 1.30
N LEU A 89 -8.86 -7.30 2.41
CA LEU A 89 -7.68 -6.45 2.45
C LEU A 89 -6.45 -7.35 2.49
N TYR A 90 -5.60 -7.20 1.48
CA TYR A 90 -4.29 -7.82 1.41
C TYR A 90 -3.23 -6.84 1.90
N LEU A 91 -2.27 -7.36 2.64
CA LEU A 91 -1.11 -6.64 3.16
C LEU A 91 0.12 -7.43 2.75
N SER A 92 1.03 -6.77 2.05
CA SER A 92 2.28 -7.36 1.59
C SER A 92 3.46 -6.59 2.13
N VAL A 93 4.46 -7.31 2.63
CA VAL A 93 5.77 -6.77 3.00
C VAL A 93 6.57 -6.57 1.72
N SER A 94 6.84 -5.32 1.35
CA SER A 94 7.40 -5.03 0.02
C SER A 94 8.92 -5.17 -0.08
N ASN A 95 9.61 -5.39 1.04
CA ASN A 95 11.03 -5.77 1.03
C ASN A 95 11.26 -7.13 0.38
N ILE A 96 10.23 -7.99 0.29
CA ILE A 96 10.31 -9.31 -0.31
C ILE A 96 10.37 -9.18 -1.84
N HIS A 97 11.30 -9.91 -2.46
CA HIS A 97 11.53 -9.88 -3.91
C HIS A 97 10.28 -10.26 -4.72
N SER A 98 10.14 -9.63 -5.88
CA SER A 98 8.97 -9.73 -6.75
C SER A 98 8.81 -11.12 -7.39
N ASN A 99 9.90 -11.88 -7.53
CA ASN A 99 9.94 -13.24 -8.09
C ASN A 99 9.11 -14.28 -7.30
N ILE A 100 8.66 -13.93 -6.10
CA ILE A 100 7.79 -14.77 -5.26
C ILE A 100 6.30 -14.52 -5.56
N TRP A 101 5.96 -13.44 -6.28
CA TRP A 101 4.57 -13.02 -6.50
C TRP A 101 4.06 -13.44 -7.90
N HIS A 102 2.87 -14.05 -7.95
CA HIS A 102 2.12 -14.28 -9.20
C HIS A 102 0.97 -13.28 -9.32
N ALA A 103 0.93 -12.50 -10.40
CA ALA A 103 -0.13 -11.52 -10.65
C ALA A 103 -1.32 -12.14 -11.42
N GLN A 104 -2.55 -11.79 -11.04
CA GLN A 104 -3.77 -12.01 -11.82
C GLN A 104 -4.36 -10.66 -12.24
N ASN A 105 -4.69 -10.53 -13.53
CA ASN A 105 -5.32 -9.34 -14.11
C ASN A 105 -6.85 -9.48 -14.08
N HIS A 106 -7.55 -8.41 -13.68
CA HIS A 106 -9.00 -8.32 -13.80
C HIS A 106 -9.42 -7.03 -14.51
N GLU A 107 -10.21 -7.17 -15.57
CA GLU A 107 -10.94 -6.07 -16.23
C GLU A 107 -12.28 -5.82 -15.53
N GLY A 108 -12.64 -4.56 -15.30
CA GLY A 108 -13.86 -4.18 -14.59
C GLY A 108 -14.63 -3.05 -15.24
N THR A 109 -15.92 -3.28 -15.55
CA THR A 109 -16.85 -2.29 -16.11
C THR A 109 -17.60 -1.51 -15.01
N CYS A 110 -17.88 -0.22 -15.26
CA CYS A 110 -18.38 0.77 -14.30
C CYS A 110 -19.92 0.69 -14.07
N PHE A 111 -20.35 0.53 -12.82
CA PHE A 111 -21.76 0.70 -12.42
C PHE A 111 -21.92 1.82 -11.37
N ASN A 112 -22.71 2.83 -11.76
CA ASN A 112 -23.39 3.91 -10.99
C ASN A 112 -22.59 4.70 -9.93
N CYS A 113 -22.23 5.95 -10.26
CA CYS A 113 -21.53 6.93 -9.42
C CYS A 113 -22.46 7.80 -8.56
N SER A 114 -23.55 7.25 -8.05
CA SER A 114 -24.50 8.02 -7.24
C SER A 114 -24.61 7.43 -5.85
N ILE A 115 -24.28 8.27 -4.86
CA ILE A 115 -24.25 8.04 -3.40
C ILE A 115 -22.92 7.42 -2.95
N HIS A 116 -22.35 7.89 -1.82
CA HIS A 116 -21.76 7.06 -0.73
C HIS A 116 -20.63 7.70 0.12
N LEU A 117 -20.73 8.97 0.59
CA LEU A 117 -19.82 9.50 1.63
C LEU A 117 -19.67 8.54 2.83
N PHE A 118 -20.79 7.95 3.26
CA PHE A 118 -20.83 6.93 4.31
C PHE A 118 -19.98 5.68 4.00
N LYS A 119 -19.91 5.22 2.74
CA LYS A 119 -19.08 4.04 2.41
C LYS A 119 -17.60 4.40 2.40
N HIS A 120 -17.23 5.59 1.95
CA HIS A 120 -15.84 6.06 2.06
C HIS A 120 -15.42 6.15 3.52
N GLN A 121 -16.23 6.79 4.38
CA GLN A 121 -15.96 6.88 5.81
C GLN A 121 -15.86 5.51 6.47
N LEU A 122 -16.80 4.60 6.18
CA LEU A 122 -16.77 3.24 6.71
C LEU A 122 -15.51 2.50 6.25
N PHE A 123 -15.13 2.62 4.99
CA PHE A 123 -13.94 1.98 4.43
C PHE A 123 -12.66 2.50 5.10
N HIS A 124 -12.45 3.82 5.16
CA HIS A 124 -11.27 4.42 5.79
C HIS A 124 -11.21 4.18 7.31
N THR A 125 -12.36 4.22 8.00
CA THR A 125 -12.43 3.88 9.43
C THR A 125 -12.08 2.42 9.68
N SER A 126 -12.55 1.52 8.81
CA SER A 126 -12.20 0.10 8.88
C SER A 126 -10.71 -0.12 8.63
N LEU A 127 -10.14 0.52 7.62
CA LEU A 127 -8.71 0.48 7.31
C LEU A 127 -7.86 0.98 8.47
N SER A 128 -8.24 2.13 9.06
CA SER A 128 -7.59 2.70 10.24
C SER A 128 -7.65 1.75 11.44
N GLY A 129 -8.81 1.13 11.67
CA GLY A 129 -8.98 0.12 12.72
C GLY A 129 -8.10 -1.10 12.51
N ILE A 130 -8.07 -1.65 11.29
CA ILE A 130 -7.24 -2.81 10.94
C ILE A 130 -5.75 -2.49 11.11
N LEU A 131 -5.28 -1.37 10.56
CA LEU A 131 -3.85 -1.00 10.55
C LEU A 131 -3.38 -0.32 11.84
N SER A 132 -4.28 -0.14 12.81
CA SER A 132 -4.00 0.60 14.05
C SER A 132 -2.78 0.05 14.81
N SER A 133 -2.55 -1.26 14.78
CA SER A 133 -1.42 -1.92 15.44
C SER A 133 -0.06 -1.65 14.78
N LEU A 134 -0.04 -1.23 13.51
CA LEU A 134 1.17 -0.86 12.78
C LEU A 134 1.57 0.59 13.06
N LYS A 135 0.62 1.47 13.41
CA LYS A 135 0.84 2.92 13.61
C LYS A 135 1.99 3.25 14.57
N PRO A 136 2.18 2.55 15.71
CA PRO A 136 3.34 2.82 16.58
C PRO A 136 4.69 2.61 15.89
N GLY A 137 4.78 1.60 15.00
CA GLY A 137 6.01 1.28 14.25
C GLY A 137 6.33 2.27 13.14
N MET A 138 5.41 3.16 12.77
CA MET A 138 5.63 4.21 11.76
C MET A 138 6.30 5.46 12.33
N THR A 139 6.26 5.63 13.66
CA THR A 139 6.83 6.80 14.36
C THR A 139 8.04 6.43 15.21
N LYS A 140 8.06 5.21 15.77
CA LYS A 140 9.17 4.72 16.57
C LYS A 140 9.66 3.40 15.97
N PRO A 141 10.98 3.23 15.78
CA PRO A 141 11.51 1.98 15.28
C PRO A 141 11.17 0.84 16.24
N LYS A 142 10.72 -0.28 15.69
CA LYS A 142 10.49 -1.53 16.41
C LYS A 142 11.69 -2.45 16.23
N VAL A 143 12.11 -3.13 17.30
CA VAL A 143 13.11 -4.18 17.21
C VAL A 143 12.41 -5.48 16.83
N ILE A 144 12.81 -6.07 15.71
CA ILE A 144 12.19 -7.29 15.16
C ILE A 144 13.29 -8.30 14.86
N GLN A 145 13.04 -9.56 15.21
CA GLN A 145 13.92 -10.67 14.84
C GLN A 145 13.62 -11.11 13.41
N PHE A 146 14.67 -11.30 12.62
CA PHE A 146 14.59 -11.85 11.28
C PHE A 146 14.94 -13.33 11.32
N ASP A 147 14.65 -14.03 10.24
CA ASP A 147 14.90 -15.45 10.09
C ASP A 147 16.39 -15.87 10.14
N ASP A 148 17.30 -14.94 9.87
CA ASP A 148 18.74 -15.10 10.07
C ASP A 148 19.16 -15.06 11.55
N GLY A 149 18.20 -14.81 12.45
CA GLY A 149 18.39 -14.70 13.89
C GLY A 149 18.86 -13.33 14.36
N HIS A 150 19.11 -12.37 13.46
CA HIS A 150 19.50 -11.02 13.81
C HIS A 150 18.30 -10.15 14.14
N PHE A 151 18.54 -9.14 14.97
CA PHE A 151 17.54 -8.16 15.35
C PHE A 151 17.78 -6.85 14.63
N HIS A 152 16.76 -6.37 13.93
CA HIS A 152 16.81 -5.11 13.20
C HIS A 152 15.87 -4.10 13.84
N HIS A 153 16.30 -2.83 13.89
CA HIS A 153 15.39 -1.73 14.12
C HIS A 153 14.65 -1.44 12.82
N VAL A 154 13.33 -1.46 12.85
CA VAL A 154 12.46 -1.35 11.67
C VAL A 154 11.47 -0.21 11.85
N VAL A 155 11.39 0.67 10.87
CA VAL A 155 10.34 1.69 10.75
C VAL A 155 9.39 1.29 9.64
N TYR A 156 8.10 1.30 9.96
CA TYR A 156 7.04 0.93 9.05
C TYR A 156 6.63 2.11 8.17
N GLY A 157 6.27 1.84 6.92
CA GLY A 157 5.62 2.79 6.02
C GLY A 157 4.43 2.18 5.34
N LEU A 158 3.36 2.97 5.14
CA LEU A 158 2.30 2.59 4.21
C LEU A 158 2.75 2.96 2.80
N GLY A 159 2.90 1.94 1.97
CA GLY A 159 3.23 2.05 0.56
C GLY A 159 1.99 2.18 -0.32
N PRO A 160 2.16 1.92 -1.63
CA PRO A 160 1.07 1.98 -2.60
C PRO A 160 -0.09 1.07 -2.24
N TYR A 161 -1.28 1.48 -2.67
CA TYR A 161 -2.48 0.67 -2.64
C TYR A 161 -2.82 0.17 -4.04
N ILE A 162 -2.82 -1.14 -4.24
CA ILE A 162 -3.19 -1.79 -5.50
C ILE A 162 -4.69 -2.07 -5.48
N ALA A 163 -5.42 -1.39 -6.36
CA ALA A 163 -6.85 -1.58 -6.53
C ALA A 163 -7.24 -1.42 -8.00
N ASP A 164 -8.36 -2.05 -8.37
CA ASP A 164 -9.06 -1.72 -9.60
C ASP A 164 -9.55 -0.26 -9.56
N TYR A 165 -10.01 0.26 -10.69
CA TYR A 165 -10.44 1.66 -10.77
C TYR A 165 -11.51 2.03 -9.73
N LYS A 166 -12.42 1.10 -9.39
CA LYS A 166 -13.45 1.31 -8.37
C LYS A 166 -12.84 1.43 -6.98
N GLY A 167 -11.92 0.53 -6.62
CA GLY A 167 -11.21 0.60 -5.37
C GLY A 167 -10.34 1.86 -5.29
N GLN A 168 -9.66 2.25 -6.36
CA GLN A 168 -8.91 3.53 -6.41
C GLN A 168 -9.83 4.72 -6.12
N THR A 169 -11.03 4.74 -6.70
CA THR A 169 -12.03 5.79 -6.46
C THR A 169 -12.49 5.80 -5.00
N LEU A 170 -12.67 4.61 -4.42
CA LEU A 170 -13.03 4.43 -3.01
C LEU A 170 -11.95 4.96 -2.06
N ILE A 171 -10.68 4.61 -2.30
CA ILE A 171 -9.52 4.98 -1.46
C ILE A 171 -9.16 6.45 -1.61
N ALA A 172 -9.15 6.96 -2.84
CA ALA A 172 -8.82 8.35 -3.11
C ALA A 172 -9.97 9.31 -2.76
N CYS A 173 -11.11 8.79 -2.31
CA CYS A 173 -12.34 9.56 -2.08
C CYS A 173 -12.75 10.42 -3.29
N ILE A 174 -12.48 9.93 -4.51
CA ILE A 174 -12.78 10.66 -5.74
C ILE A 174 -14.29 10.57 -6.01
N VAL A 175 -14.97 11.72 -6.06
CA VAL A 175 -16.35 11.79 -6.55
C VAL A 175 -16.31 12.00 -8.06
N CYS A 176 -16.74 11.00 -8.83
CA CYS A 176 -16.82 11.10 -10.29
C CYS A 176 -17.88 12.15 -10.69
N LEU A 177 -17.43 13.31 -11.20
CA LEU A 177 -18.32 14.34 -11.77
C LEU A 177 -18.59 14.15 -13.29
N SER A 178 -18.05 13.11 -13.92
CA SER A 178 -18.14 12.90 -15.37
C SER A 178 -19.35 12.04 -15.79
N LEU A 179 -20.10 12.52 -16.79
CA LEU A 179 -21.19 11.79 -17.42
C LEU A 179 -20.66 10.55 -18.18
N ARG A 180 -21.38 9.43 -18.03
CA ARG A 180 -21.07 8.07 -18.51
C ARG A 180 -20.60 7.93 -19.97
N HIS A 181 -20.86 8.93 -20.81
CA HIS A 181 -20.56 8.90 -22.25
C HIS A 181 -19.36 9.75 -22.67
N ASN A 182 -18.69 10.45 -21.75
CA ASN A 182 -17.59 11.33 -22.12
C ASN A 182 -16.52 11.44 -21.02
N LEU A 183 -15.83 10.31 -20.76
CA LEU A 183 -14.73 10.22 -19.78
C LEU A 183 -13.52 11.09 -20.14
N ASN A 184 -13.39 11.50 -21.41
CA ASN A 184 -12.30 12.34 -21.92
C ASN A 184 -12.68 13.82 -22.08
N ALA A 185 -13.95 14.21 -21.89
CA ALA A 185 -14.29 15.63 -21.81
C ALA A 185 -13.65 16.18 -20.53
N ASN A 186 -13.05 17.38 -20.64
CA ASN A 186 -12.42 18.14 -19.54
C ASN A 186 -13.31 18.16 -18.28
N SER A 187 -13.22 17.09 -17.48
CA SER A 187 -13.81 17.02 -16.16
C SER A 187 -12.84 17.79 -15.26
N LEU A 188 -13.41 18.70 -14.48
CA LEU A 188 -12.68 19.66 -13.65
C LEU A 188 -11.56 18.92 -12.89
N ARG A 189 -10.31 19.33 -13.18
CA ARG A 189 -9.13 18.84 -12.48
C ARG A 189 -9.31 19.06 -10.99
N HIS A 190 -9.18 17.96 -10.24
CA HIS A 190 -8.75 17.85 -8.85
C HIS A 190 -8.82 19.13 -8.01
N CYS A 191 -9.79 19.24 -7.11
CA CYS A 191 -9.75 20.27 -6.09
C CYS A 191 -8.79 19.82 -4.98
N TRP A 192 -7.57 20.38 -4.98
CA TRP A 192 -6.56 20.24 -3.92
C TRP A 192 -7.13 20.52 -2.52
N GLU A 193 -8.12 21.40 -2.44
CA GLU A 193 -8.79 21.80 -1.19
C GLU A 193 -9.54 20.63 -0.52
N HIS A 194 -10.04 19.65 -1.30
CA HIS A 194 -10.70 18.46 -0.73
C HIS A 194 -9.70 17.48 -0.11
N LEU A 195 -8.51 17.36 -0.71
CA LEU A 195 -7.44 16.50 -0.21
C LEU A 195 -6.81 17.09 1.06
N GLU A 196 -6.65 18.42 1.11
CA GLU A 196 -6.24 19.14 2.34
C GLU A 196 -7.29 19.08 3.45
N ALA A 197 -8.58 19.10 3.12
CA ALA A 197 -9.65 18.96 4.11
C ALA A 197 -9.65 17.57 4.75
N LEU A 198 -9.46 16.51 3.95
CA LEU A 198 -9.31 15.14 4.47
C LEU A 198 -8.03 14.99 5.29
N ALA A 199 -6.90 15.59 4.86
CA ALA A 199 -5.66 15.56 5.62
C ALA A 199 -5.71 16.36 6.95
N LYS A 200 -6.67 17.27 7.12
CA LYS A 200 -6.91 17.98 8.38
C LYS A 200 -7.85 17.26 9.34
N GLU A 201 -8.71 16.37 8.83
CA GLU A 201 -9.64 15.59 9.65
C GLU A 201 -9.02 14.29 10.21
N PHE A 202 -7.84 13.89 9.72
CA PHE A 202 -7.09 12.69 10.15
C PHE A 202 -5.68 13.03 10.65
#